data_AF-A0A1H0FJI8-F1
#
_entry.id   AF-A0A1H0FJI8-F1
#
_cell.length_a   1.000
_cell.length_b   1.000
_cell.length_c   1.000
_cell.angle_alpha   90.00
_cell.angle_beta   90.00
_cell.angle_gamma   90.00
#
_symmetry.space_group_name_H-M   'P 1'
#
loop_
_entity.id
_entity.type
_entity.pdbx_description
1 polymer ?
#
loop_
_entity_poly.entity_id
_entity_poly.type
_entity_poly.pdbx_seq_one_letter_code
_entity_poly.pdbx_strand_id
1 'polypeptide(L)' 'MLRHLLGLSLRPFGVRRERGGRSAHEQHLIVSMLDEGCSYAVIRRRLKVPNAAIDVAIRHRGDGI' A
#
# COMPACT_ATOMS: atom_id res chain seq x y z
N MET A 1 -38.20 18.51 -33.71
CA MET A 1 -36.76 18.18 -33.73
C MET A 1 -36.51 17.09 -32.71
N LEU A 2 -36.25 15.88 -33.19
CA LEU A 2 -36.10 14.65 -32.40
C LEU A 2 -34.61 14.26 -32.43
N ARG A 3 -33.97 14.07 -31.26
CA ARG A 3 -33.18 12.85 -30.91
C ARG A 3 -32.30 13.05 -29.65
N HIS A 4 -32.45 12.06 -28.78
CA HIS A 4 -31.65 11.73 -27.60
C HIS A 4 -30.14 11.58 -27.87
N LEU A 5 -29.32 11.95 -26.88
CA LEU A 5 -28.08 11.28 -26.46
C LEU A 5 -27.92 11.57 -24.96
N LEU A 6 -28.33 10.68 -24.04
CA LEU A 6 -27.45 9.67 -23.43
C LEU A 6 -26.04 10.22 -23.14
N GLY A 7 -25.89 10.87 -21.98
CA GLY A 7 -24.61 11.21 -21.38
C GLY A 7 -24.60 10.72 -19.95
N LEU A 8 -24.06 9.51 -19.75
CA LEU A 8 -24.01 8.77 -18.50
C LEU A 8 -23.57 9.60 -17.30
N SER A 9 -24.31 9.41 -16.21
CA SER A 9 -23.88 9.38 -14.82
C SER A 9 -22.37 9.22 -14.60
N LEU A 10 -21.62 10.33 -14.57
CA LEU A 10 -20.29 10.36 -13.97
C LEU A 10 -20.46 10.81 -12.51
N ARG A 11 -20.79 9.82 -11.67
CA ARG A 11 -20.35 9.85 -10.28
C ARG A 11 -18.85 10.15 -10.33
N PRO A 12 -18.33 11.25 -9.75
CA PRO A 12 -16.95 11.20 -9.32
C PRO A 12 -16.95 10.09 -8.28
N PHE A 13 -16.35 8.99 -8.69
CA PHE A 13 -16.00 7.85 -7.88
C PHE A 13 -15.79 8.31 -6.46
N GLY A 14 -16.52 7.68 -5.53
CA GLY A 14 -16.21 7.78 -4.13
C GLY A 14 -14.71 7.58 -4.02
N VAL A 15 -14.00 8.66 -3.74
CA VAL A 15 -12.62 8.63 -3.32
C VAL A 15 -12.71 8.05 -1.91
N ARG A 16 -12.94 6.72 -1.86
CA ARG A 16 -12.29 5.86 -0.89
C ARG A 16 -10.82 6.09 -1.16
N ARG A 17 -10.32 7.17 -0.57
CA ARG A 17 -8.90 7.42 -0.44
C ARG A 17 -8.41 6.17 0.27
N GLU A 18 -7.77 5.34 -0.53
CA GLU A 18 -7.33 4.04 -0.15
C GLU A 18 -6.56 4.17 1.16
N ARG A 19 -6.77 3.20 2.06
CA ARG A 19 -5.77 2.83 3.06
C ARG A 19 -4.51 2.25 2.38
N GLY A 20 -4.10 2.79 1.24
CA GLY A 20 -2.99 2.37 0.38
C GLY A 20 -1.81 3.34 0.42
N GLY A 21 -1.82 4.27 1.37
CA GLY A 21 -0.75 5.26 1.58
C GLY A 21 0.12 4.96 2.80
N ARG A 22 0.36 3.69 3.16
CA ARG A 22 1.56 3.37 3.94
C ARG A 22 2.73 3.55 2.98
N SER A 23 3.30 4.75 3.04
CA SER A 23 4.22 5.34 2.09
C SER A 23 5.22 4.28 1.61
N ALA A 24 5.50 4.20 0.30
CA ALA A 24 6.53 3.31 -0.24
C ALA A 24 7.86 3.43 0.54
N HIS A 25 8.10 4.59 1.16
CA HIS A 25 9.14 4.84 2.13
C HIS A 25 9.12 3.93 3.38
N GLU A 26 7.97 3.72 4.04
CA GLU A 26 7.86 2.80 5.19
C GLU A 26 8.15 1.36 4.77
N GLN A 27 7.66 0.94 3.60
CA GLN A 27 7.93 -0.41 3.07
C GLN A 27 9.41 -0.58 2.77
N HIS A 28 10.04 0.43 2.18
CA HIS A 28 11.48 0.44 1.90
C HIS A 28 12.31 0.35 3.19
N LEU A 29 11.93 1.08 4.25
CA LEU A 29 12.58 0.98 5.56
C LEU A 29 12.44 -0.40 6.19
N ILE A 30 11.27 -1.03 6.08
CA ILE A 30 11.05 -2.40 6.55
C ILE A 30 11.97 -3.37 5.78
N VAL A 31 12.01 -3.27 4.44
CA VAL A 31 12.85 -4.13 3.59
C VAL A 31 14.34 -3.94 3.89
N SER A 32 14.81 -2.69 4.04
CA SER A 32 16.20 -2.40 4.43
C SER A 32 16.57 -3.08 5.74
N MET A 33 15.73 -2.98 6.76
CA MET A 33 15.98 -3.66 8.04
C MET A 33 15.94 -5.19 7.92
N LEU A 34 15.12 -5.74 7.03
CA LEU A 34 15.10 -7.18 6.76
C LEU A 34 16.38 -7.64 6.06
N ASP A 35 16.88 -6.88 5.08
CA ASP A 35 18.15 -7.16 4.39
C ASP A 35 19.35 -7.04 5.35
N GLU A 36 19.27 -6.17 6.36
CA GLU A 36 20.23 -6.10 7.48
C GLU A 36 20.12 -7.28 8.46
N GLY A 37 19.15 -8.18 8.29
CA GLY A 37 18.93 -9.34 9.15
C GLY A 37 18.19 -9.03 10.46
N CYS A 38 17.50 -7.89 10.56
CA CYS A 38 16.71 -7.56 11.74
C CYS A 38 15.52 -8.51 11.90
N SER A 39 15.25 -8.93 13.15
CA SER A 39 14.06 -9.72 13.46
C SER A 39 12.78 -8.88 13.39
N TYR A 40 11.65 -9.55 13.14
CA TYR A 40 10.32 -8.93 13.09
C TYR A 40 9.98 -8.13 14.36
N ALA A 41 10.41 -8.64 15.52
CA ALA A 41 10.19 -7.97 16.80
C ALA A 41 10.93 -6.62 16.88
N VAL A 42 12.16 -6.56 16.35
CA VAL A 42 12.96 -5.33 16.30
C VAL A 42 12.34 -4.33 15.34
N ILE A 43 11.96 -4.76 14.14
CA ILE A 43 11.32 -3.91 13.12
C ILE A 43 10.03 -3.31 13.66
N ARG A 44 9.16 -4.12 14.28
CA ARG A 44 7.93 -3.66 14.92
C ARG A 44 8.19 -2.61 16.00
N ARG A 45 9.17 -2.84 16.88
CA ARG A 45 9.48 -1.90 17.97
C ARG A 45 10.06 -0.59 17.43
N ARG A 46 10.94 -0.66 16.43
CA ARG A 46 11.68 0.48 15.89
C ARG A 46 10.82 1.35 14.98
N LEU A 47 10.07 0.74 14.08
CA LEU A 47 9.21 1.44 13.11
C LEU A 47 7.78 1.63 13.61
N LYS A 48 7.41 1.04 14.76
CA LYS A 48 6.04 1.05 15.33
C LYS A 48 4.99 0.55 14.34
N VAL A 49 5.35 -0.41 13.49
CA VAL A 49 4.48 -0.99 12.47
C VAL A 49 3.90 -2.34 12.91
N PRO A 50 2.63 -2.67 12.58
CA PRO A 50 2.07 -3.98 12.86
C PRO A 50 2.71 -5.05 11.96
N ASN A 51 2.69 -6.32 12.40
CA ASN A 51 3.24 -7.45 11.63
C ASN A 51 2.68 -7.51 10.19
N ALA A 52 1.39 -7.19 10.01
CA ALA A 52 0.77 -7.15 8.69
C ALA A 52 1.45 -6.17 7.72
N ALA A 53 2.03 -5.06 8.21
CA ALA A 53 2.79 -4.14 7.36
C ALA A 53 4.12 -4.76 6.89
N ILE A 54 4.75 -5.54 7.76
CA ILE A 54 5.98 -6.26 7.45
C ILE A 54 5.71 -7.34 6.40
N ASP A 55 4.64 -8.11 6.58
CA ASP A 55 4.23 -9.13 5.62
C ASP A 55 3.91 -8.54 4.24
N VAL A 56 3.25 -7.37 4.20
CA VAL A 56 2.97 -6.66 2.94
C VAL A 56 4.27 -6.20 2.27
N ALA A 57 5.23 -5.66 3.02
CA ALA A 57 6.52 -5.23 2.49
C ALA A 57 7.32 -6.42 1.90
N ILE A 58 7.27 -7.58 2.55
CA ILE A 58 7.92 -8.81 2.07
C ILE A 58 7.27 -9.31 0.78
N ARG A 59 5.93 -9.34 0.72
CA ARG A 59 5.21 -9.76 -0.50
C ARG A 59 5.53 -8.86 -1.68
N HIS A 60 5.55 -7.54 -1.48
CA HIS A 60 5.92 -6.59 -2.53
C HIS A 60 7.36 -6.79 -3.05
N ARG A 61 8.30 -7.22 -2.21
CA ARG A 61 9.66 -7.59 -2.65
C ARG A 61 9.67 -8.87 -3.50
N GLY A 62 8.80 -9.82 -3.20
CA GLY A 62 8.69 -11.09 -3.94
C GLY A 62 7.93 -11.02 -5.26
N ASP A 63 7.04 -10.03 -5.43
CA ASP A 63 6.21 -9.82 -6.63
C ASP A 63 6.96 -9.10 -7.77
N GLY A 64 8.18 -8.62 -7.52
CA GLY A 64 9.00 -7.87 -8.47
C GLY A 64 10.01 -8.69 -9.28
N ILE A 65 9.85 -10.02 -9.35
CA ILE A 65 10.77 -10.96 -10.03
C ILE A 65 10.02 -11.72 -11.12
#